data_AF-A0A850BB78-F1
#
_entry.id   AF-A0A850BB78-F1
#
_cell.length_a   1.000
_cell.length_b   1.000
_cell.length_c   1.000
_cell.angle_alpha   90.00
_cell.angle_beta   90.00
_cell.angle_gamma   90.00
#
_symmetry.space_group_name_H-M   'P 1'
#
loop_
_entity.id
_entity.type
_entity.pdbx_description
1 polymer ?
#
loop_
_entity_poly.entity_id
_entity_poly.type
_entity_poly.pdbx_seq_one_letter_code
_entity_poly.pdbx_strand_id
1 'polypeptide(L)'
;MQTDDKLPPELTWESDGHLTEVALTMLADGEAALLDAGTAPHVAGCEACSARLGAAALMALRVGEELPLMAARASLETAATEVSPAMNAVPAQAAISSRAVPTGVRALPLRAIAAALVVAAVGSLPSFIAGADELPELLMTLIQGLVMIGRTVAGVAEGSARGALLVAPALSWLSAGLLVLSGLAVARAMSRRRVLQEGGM
;
A
#
# COMPACT_ATOMS: atom_id res chain seq x y z
N MET A 1 -34.16 -4.48 8.32
CA MET A 1 -32.75 -4.81 8.03
C MET A 1 -32.06 -4.81 9.38
N GLN A 2 -31.83 -6.00 9.94
CA GLN A 2 -31.35 -6.16 11.31
C GLN A 2 -29.94 -5.62 11.44
N THR A 3 -29.68 -4.85 12.49
CA THR A 3 -28.38 -4.35 12.94
C THR A 3 -27.49 -5.45 13.55
N ASP A 4 -27.76 -6.72 13.24
CA ASP A 4 -27.11 -7.90 13.85
C ASP A 4 -25.71 -8.18 13.27
N ASP A 5 -25.29 -7.48 12.22
CA ASP A 5 -23.96 -7.66 11.60
C ASP A 5 -22.83 -6.88 12.30
N LYS A 6 -23.13 -6.14 13.38
CA LYS A 6 -22.13 -5.37 14.13
C LYS A 6 -21.56 -6.19 15.28
N LEU A 7 -20.28 -6.00 15.55
CA LEU A 7 -19.64 -6.55 16.75
C LEU A 7 -20.36 -6.03 18.01
N PRO A 8 -20.61 -6.89 19.01
CA PRO A 8 -21.16 -6.44 20.28
C PRO A 8 -20.21 -5.44 20.94
N PRO A 9 -20.73 -4.44 21.66
CA PRO A 9 -19.93 -3.32 22.18
C PRO A 9 -18.83 -3.76 23.14
N GLU A 10 -19.02 -4.87 23.84
CA GLU A 10 -18.04 -5.52 24.72
C GLU A 10 -16.84 -6.14 23.99
N LEU A 11 -16.97 -6.40 22.68
CA LEU A 11 -15.85 -6.75 21.80
C LEU A 11 -15.28 -5.53 21.07
N THR A 12 -16.00 -4.41 21.04
CA THR A 12 -15.55 -3.19 20.35
C THR A 12 -14.77 -2.25 21.28
N TRP A 13 -15.22 -2.11 22.53
CA TRP A 13 -14.73 -1.12 23.50
C TRP A 13 -14.25 -1.78 24.79
N GLU A 14 -13.09 -1.32 25.27
CA GLU A 14 -12.59 -1.60 26.60
C GLU A 14 -13.30 -0.70 27.63
N SER A 15 -13.28 -1.08 28.92
CA SER A 15 -13.95 -0.33 29.99
C SER A 15 -13.37 1.07 30.24
N ASP A 16 -12.17 1.33 29.74
CA ASP A 16 -11.47 2.62 29.83
C ASP A 16 -11.79 3.56 28.65
N GLY A 17 -12.63 3.12 27.70
CA GLY A 17 -13.03 3.89 26.53
C GLY A 17 -12.07 3.77 25.34
N HIS A 18 -11.08 2.87 25.39
CA HIS A 18 -10.26 2.52 24.23
C HIS A 18 -10.88 1.40 23.39
N LEU A 19 -10.38 1.21 22.17
CA LEU A 19 -10.77 0.06 21.36
C LEU A 19 -10.04 -1.20 21.81
N THR A 20 -10.76 -2.32 21.80
CA THR A 20 -10.15 -3.62 22.02
C THR A 20 -9.17 -3.97 20.90
N GLU A 21 -8.31 -4.95 21.14
CA GLU A 21 -7.43 -5.50 20.09
C GLU A 21 -8.23 -6.10 18.92
N VAL A 22 -9.37 -6.72 19.18
CA VAL A 22 -10.24 -7.31 18.14
C VAL A 22 -10.76 -6.22 17.21
N ALA A 23 -11.23 -5.09 17.76
CA ALA A 23 -11.71 -3.96 16.97
C ALA A 23 -10.59 -3.30 16.17
N LEU A 24 -9.38 -3.18 16.75
CA LEU A 24 -8.23 -2.63 16.04
C LEU A 24 -7.77 -3.53 14.89
N THR A 25 -7.76 -4.85 15.07
CA THR A 25 -7.41 -5.82 14.01
C THR A 25 -8.45 -5.79 12.89
N MET A 26 -9.74 -5.79 13.21
CA MET A 26 -10.82 -5.62 12.22
C MET A 26 -10.64 -4.34 11.40
N LEU A 27 -10.26 -3.24 12.05
CA LEU A 27 -10.00 -1.97 11.37
C LEU A 27 -8.74 -2.06 10.48
N ALA A 28 -7.69 -2.75 10.92
CA ALA A 28 -6.47 -2.98 10.15
C ALA A 28 -6.71 -3.83 8.89
N ASP A 29 -7.59 -4.82 8.98
CA ASP A 29 -7.97 -5.71 7.88
C ASP A 29 -8.94 -5.06 6.87
N GLY A 30 -9.44 -3.85 7.18
CA GLY A 30 -10.39 -3.13 6.34
C GLY A 30 -11.85 -3.51 6.56
N GLU A 31 -12.14 -4.30 7.59
CA GLU A 31 -13.48 -4.77 7.96
C GLU A 31 -14.22 -3.78 8.87
N ALA A 32 -14.02 -2.47 8.63
CA ALA A 32 -14.67 -1.39 9.38
C ALA A 32 -16.21 -1.45 9.32
N ALA A 33 -16.76 -2.15 8.33
CA ALA A 33 -18.19 -2.38 8.18
C ALA A 33 -18.79 -3.24 9.31
N LEU A 34 -17.97 -4.02 10.04
CA LEU A 34 -18.40 -4.81 11.20
C LEU A 34 -18.38 -4.00 12.50
N LEU A 35 -17.80 -2.81 12.48
CA LEU A 35 -17.64 -1.96 13.66
C LEU A 35 -18.69 -0.84 13.71
N ASP A 36 -18.94 -0.33 14.91
CA ASP A 36 -19.79 0.82 15.15
C ASP A 36 -19.23 2.05 14.43
N ALA A 37 -20.10 2.95 13.95
CA ALA A 37 -19.67 4.15 13.21
C ALA A 37 -18.76 5.10 14.02
N GLY A 38 -18.73 4.98 15.35
CA GLY A 38 -17.88 5.78 16.24
C GLY A 38 -16.44 5.29 16.36
N THR A 39 -16.12 4.08 15.91
CA THR A 39 -14.77 3.48 16.06
C THR A 39 -13.70 4.20 15.24
N ALA A 40 -13.92 4.36 13.93
CA ALA A 40 -13.00 5.05 13.04
C ALA A 40 -12.68 6.50 13.48
N PRO A 41 -13.67 7.37 13.78
CA PRO A 41 -13.37 8.72 14.27
C PRO A 41 -12.68 8.71 15.64
N HIS A 42 -12.96 7.73 16.51
CA HIS A 42 -12.23 7.59 17.77
C HIS A 42 -10.75 7.28 17.53
N VAL A 43 -10.39 6.34 16.66
CA VAL A 43 -8.98 6.05 16.34
C VAL A 43 -8.27 7.28 15.77
N ALA A 44 -8.95 8.06 14.93
CA ALA A 44 -8.38 9.29 14.38
C ALA A 44 -8.12 10.37 15.45
N GLY A 45 -8.90 10.38 16.55
CA GLY A 45 -8.77 11.35 17.65
C GLY A 45 -7.99 10.85 18.87
N CYS A 46 -7.79 9.54 19.01
CA CYS A 46 -7.14 8.92 20.16
C CYS A 46 -5.71 8.47 19.82
N GLU A 47 -4.72 9.11 20.43
CA GLU A 47 -3.30 8.81 20.23
C GLU A 47 -2.94 7.37 20.62
N ALA A 48 -3.50 6.85 21.73
CA ALA A 48 -3.24 5.48 22.17
C ALA A 48 -3.77 4.43 21.17
N CYS A 49 -5.00 4.61 20.68
CA CYS A 49 -5.61 3.69 19.71
C CYS A 49 -4.92 3.76 18.34
N SER A 50 -4.56 4.95 17.87
CA SER A 50 -3.81 5.10 16.61
C SER A 50 -2.40 4.51 16.68
N ALA A 51 -1.70 4.66 17.81
CA ALA A 51 -0.40 4.03 18.02
C ALA A 51 -0.49 2.49 18.03
N ARG A 52 -1.49 1.91 18.72
CA ARG A 52 -1.76 0.47 18.73
C ARG A 52 -2.07 -0.05 17.31
N LEU A 53 -2.92 0.64 16.56
CA LEU A 53 -3.24 0.29 15.17
C LEU A 53 -1.98 0.31 14.29
N GLY A 54 -1.15 1.35 14.41
CA GLY A 54 0.11 1.45 13.67
C GLY A 54 1.08 0.31 14.00
N ALA A 55 1.20 -0.06 15.28
CA ALA A 55 2.01 -1.20 15.70
C ALA A 55 1.51 -2.52 15.09
N ALA A 56 0.19 -2.76 15.11
CA ALA A 56 -0.42 -3.94 14.50
C ALA A 56 -0.17 -3.99 12.98
N ALA A 57 -0.32 -2.86 12.28
CA ALA A 57 -0.05 -2.77 10.84
C ALA A 57 1.42 -3.07 10.51
N LEU A 58 2.38 -2.56 11.30
CA LEU A 58 3.80 -2.86 11.12
C LEU A 58 4.12 -4.34 11.37
N MET A 59 3.44 -4.99 12.33
CA MET A 59 3.58 -6.43 12.53
C MET A 59 3.03 -7.22 11.34
N ALA A 60 1.86 -6.84 10.81
CA ALA A 60 1.27 -7.49 9.64
C ALA A 60 2.19 -7.42 8.41
N LEU A 61 2.88 -6.29 8.20
CA LEU A 61 3.87 -6.15 7.12
C LEU A 61 5.04 -7.12 7.29
N ARG A 62 5.61 -7.22 8.50
CA ARG A 62 6.71 -8.17 8.78
C ARG A 62 6.27 -9.62 8.59
N VAL A 63 5.06 -9.96 9.03
CA VAL A 63 4.50 -11.30 8.83
C VAL A 63 4.31 -11.59 7.33
N GLY A 64 3.85 -10.60 6.55
CA GLY A 64 3.74 -10.70 5.10
C GLY A 64 5.07 -10.93 4.38
N GLU A 65 6.17 -10.39 4.90
CA GLU A 65 7.53 -10.63 4.37
C GLU A 65 8.07 -12.03 4.70
N GLU A 66 7.75 -12.57 5.88
CA GLU A 66 8.23 -13.87 6.34
C GLU A 66 7.41 -15.06 5.82
N LEU A 67 6.10 -14.88 5.60
CA LEU A 67 5.18 -15.92 5.12
C LEU A 67 5.67 -16.65 3.85
N PRO A 68 6.14 -15.96 2.78
CA PRO A 68 6.68 -16.61 1.59
C PRO A 68 7.92 -17.45 1.88
N LEU A 69 8.78 -17.01 2.81
CA LEU A 69 9.98 -17.75 3.20
C LEU A 69 9.63 -19.01 3.97
N MET A 70 8.64 -18.94 4.87
CA MET A 70 8.12 -20.11 5.59
C MET A 70 7.46 -21.11 4.63
N ALA A 71 6.66 -20.64 3.67
CA ALA A 71 6.04 -21.49 2.66
C ALA A 71 7.08 -22.20 1.77
N ALA A 72 8.15 -21.49 1.39
CA ALA A 72 9.26 -22.08 0.63
C ALA A 72 10.00 -23.17 1.44
N ARG A 73 10.26 -22.92 2.73
CA ARG A 73 10.90 -23.90 3.63
C ARG A 73 10.03 -25.15 3.80
N ALA A 74 8.74 -24.97 4.08
CA ALA A 74 7.80 -26.07 4.20
C ALA A 74 7.76 -26.94 2.94
N SER A 75 7.76 -26.30 1.76
CA SER A 75 7.77 -27.01 0.47
C SER A 75 9.02 -27.88 0.28
N LEU A 76 10.19 -27.39 0.70
CA LEU A 76 11.46 -28.15 0.65
C LEU A 76 11.47 -29.34 1.61
N GLU A 77 10.88 -29.18 2.79
CA GLU A 77 10.77 -30.24 3.79
C GLU A 77 9.83 -31.35 3.34
N THR A 78 8.68 -31.01 2.73
CA THR A 78 7.81 -32.00 2.09
C THR A 78 8.50 -32.72 0.93
N ALA A 79 9.28 -32.01 0.10
CA ALA A 79 10.02 -32.63 -1.00
C ALA A 79 11.13 -33.59 -0.52
N ALA A 80 11.74 -33.33 0.63
CA ALA A 80 12.74 -34.21 1.23
C ALA A 80 12.12 -35.48 1.83
N THR A 81 10.85 -35.42 2.25
CA THR A 81 10.16 -36.53 2.94
C THR A 81 9.53 -37.54 1.97
N GLU A 82 9.28 -37.16 0.71
CA GLU A 82 8.77 -38.09 -0.32
C GLU A 82 9.83 -39.01 -0.95
N VAL A 83 11.10 -38.94 -0.50
CA VAL A 83 12.11 -39.95 -0.85
C VAL A 83 11.86 -41.21 -0.02
N SER A 84 10.89 -42.00 -0.47
CA SER A 84 10.60 -43.34 0.01
C SER A 84 11.86 -44.22 0.00
N PRO A 85 12.13 -45.03 1.05
CA PRO A 85 13.28 -45.90 1.11
C PRO A 85 13.02 -47.16 0.27
N ALA A 86 12.98 -47.02 -1.04
CA ALA A 86 13.07 -48.15 -1.95
C ALA A 86 14.53 -48.30 -2.38
N MET A 87 15.27 -49.10 -1.61
CA MET A 87 16.42 -49.81 -2.15
C MET A 87 15.97 -50.52 -3.44
N ASN A 88 16.41 -50.05 -4.60
CA ASN A 88 17.26 -50.77 -5.55
C ASN A 88 17.29 -50.10 -6.93
N ALA A 89 18.51 -49.96 -7.46
CA ALA A 89 18.92 -49.63 -8.84
C ALA A 89 19.15 -48.14 -9.22
N VAL A 90 20.44 -47.80 -9.17
CA VAL A 90 21.23 -46.80 -9.93
C VAL A 90 21.06 -46.98 -11.47
N PRO A 91 21.33 -46.01 -12.41
CA PRO A 91 21.95 -44.66 -12.30
C PRO A 91 21.26 -43.47 -13.05
N ALA A 92 21.86 -42.30 -12.85
CA ALA A 92 22.16 -41.23 -13.83
C ALA A 92 21.09 -40.17 -14.22
N GLN A 93 21.40 -38.95 -13.78
CA GLN A 93 21.34 -37.70 -14.55
C GLN A 93 19.98 -37.28 -15.14
N ALA A 94 19.28 -36.42 -14.40
CA ALA A 94 18.44 -35.40 -15.00
C ALA A 94 18.78 -34.04 -14.37
N ALA A 95 19.17 -33.12 -15.23
CA ALA A 95 19.76 -31.83 -14.93
C ALA A 95 18.87 -30.96 -14.02
N ILE A 96 19.41 -30.60 -12.86
CA ILE A 96 18.93 -29.45 -12.10
C ILE A 96 19.34 -28.21 -12.89
N SER A 97 18.42 -27.72 -13.72
CA SER A 97 18.56 -26.46 -14.42
C SER A 97 18.45 -25.34 -13.39
N SER A 98 19.59 -24.90 -12.86
CA SER A 98 19.70 -23.72 -12.01
C SER A 98 19.28 -22.49 -12.82
N ARG A 99 18.05 -22.02 -12.58
CA ARG A 99 17.52 -20.80 -13.19
C ARG A 99 18.32 -19.62 -12.63
N ALA A 100 19.27 -19.12 -13.42
CA ALA A 100 20.05 -17.94 -13.09
C ALA A 100 19.12 -16.75 -12.79
N VAL A 101 19.24 -16.21 -11.58
CA VAL A 101 18.63 -14.93 -11.20
C VAL A 101 19.41 -13.83 -11.94
N PRO A 102 18.78 -13.04 -12.81
CA PRO A 102 19.48 -11.99 -13.55
C PRO A 102 19.83 -10.84 -12.60
N THR A 103 21.05 -10.84 -12.07
CA THR A 103 21.65 -9.71 -11.36
C THR A 103 22.20 -8.72 -12.37
N GLY A 104 21.30 -8.00 -13.03
CA GLY A 104 21.65 -6.93 -13.96
C GLY A 104 20.80 -5.71 -13.69
N VAL A 105 21.43 -4.62 -13.25
CA VAL A 105 20.79 -3.29 -13.16
C VAL A 105 20.53 -2.84 -14.59
N ARG A 106 19.35 -3.17 -15.13
CA ARG A 106 18.93 -2.71 -16.45
C ARG A 106 18.82 -1.19 -16.40
N ALA A 107 19.53 -0.52 -17.32
CA ALA A 107 19.35 0.90 -17.57
C ALA A 107 17.86 1.16 -17.81
N LEU A 108 17.29 2.09 -17.05
CA LEU A 108 15.86 2.42 -17.13
C LEU A 108 15.53 2.89 -18.56
N PRO A 109 14.46 2.36 -19.19
CA PRO A 109 14.07 2.74 -20.53
C PRO A 109 13.41 4.13 -20.52
N LEU A 110 14.25 5.18 -20.42
CA LEU A 110 13.85 6.59 -20.35
C LEU A 110 12.87 6.99 -21.45
N ARG A 111 13.02 6.43 -22.65
CA ARG A 111 12.10 6.69 -23.78
C ARG A 111 10.70 6.12 -23.53
N ALA A 112 10.59 4.95 -22.90
CA ALA A 112 9.31 4.36 -22.56
C ALA A 112 8.61 5.17 -21.45
N ILE A 113 9.38 5.62 -20.45
CA ILE A 113 8.87 6.48 -19.38
C ILE A 113 8.40 7.82 -19.96
N ALA A 114 9.20 8.47 -20.82
CA ALA A 114 8.82 9.73 -21.46
C ALA A 114 7.56 9.58 -22.33
N ALA A 115 7.46 8.50 -23.11
CA ALA A 115 6.28 8.21 -23.92
C ALA A 115 5.04 7.99 -23.03
N ALA A 116 5.16 7.24 -21.94
CA ALA A 116 4.08 7.03 -20.98
C ALA A 116 3.63 8.36 -20.34
N LEU A 117 4.57 9.25 -20.01
CA LEU A 117 4.31 10.58 -19.46
C LEU A 117 3.56 11.48 -20.45
N VAL A 118 3.95 11.46 -21.73
CA VAL A 118 3.26 12.20 -22.79
C VAL A 118 1.84 11.67 -22.99
N VAL A 119 1.65 10.35 -23.03
CA VAL A 119 0.32 9.75 -23.17
C VAL A 119 -0.56 10.08 -21.96
N ALA A 120 -0.01 10.04 -20.74
CA ALA A 120 -0.73 10.45 -19.53
C ALA A 120 -1.13 11.93 -19.56
N ALA A 121 -0.21 12.82 -19.98
CA ALA A 121 -0.48 14.25 -20.11
C ALA A 121 -1.60 14.53 -21.14
N VAL A 122 -1.53 13.92 -22.32
CA VAL A 122 -2.55 14.07 -23.37
C VAL A 122 -3.89 13.49 -22.94
N GLY A 123 -3.91 12.34 -22.24
CA GLY A 123 -5.12 11.74 -21.71
C GLY A 123 -5.79 12.55 -20.60
N SER A 124 -5.01 13.36 -19.86
CA SER A 124 -5.54 14.24 -18.81
C SER A 124 -6.13 15.56 -19.34
N LEU A 125 -5.86 15.91 -20.59
CA LEU A 125 -6.27 17.18 -21.20
C LEU A 125 -7.79 17.44 -21.24
N PRO A 126 -8.67 16.45 -21.50
CA PRO A 126 -10.12 16.67 -21.52
C PRO A 126 -10.68 17.06 -20.15
N SER A 127 -10.08 16.56 -19.07
CA SER A 127 -10.45 16.89 -17.69
C SER A 127 -10.15 18.34 -17.32
N PHE A 128 -9.09 18.93 -17.89
CA PHE A 128 -8.77 20.34 -17.67
C PHE A 128 -9.71 21.28 -18.43
N ILE A 129 -10.18 20.88 -19.62
CA ILE A 129 -11.10 21.68 -20.42
C ILE A 129 -12.50 21.68 -19.79
N ALA A 130 -12.92 20.59 -19.16
CA ALA A 130 -14.23 20.47 -18.51
C ALA A 130 -14.31 21.13 -17.12
N GLY A 131 -13.17 21.41 -16.47
CA GLY A 131 -13.10 21.97 -15.11
C GLY A 131 -12.41 23.34 -15.03
N ALA A 132 -12.34 24.09 -16.13
CA ALA A 132 -11.59 25.34 -16.21
C ALA A 132 -12.10 26.43 -15.25
N ASP A 133 -13.37 26.37 -14.83
CA ASP A 133 -13.96 27.35 -13.92
C ASP A 133 -13.58 27.13 -12.44
N GLU A 134 -13.20 25.91 -12.02
CA GLU A 134 -12.77 25.57 -10.65
C GLU A 134 -11.24 25.57 -10.48
N LEU A 135 -10.52 25.81 -11.57
CA LEU A 135 -9.06 25.84 -11.63
C LEU A 135 -8.40 26.81 -10.63
N PRO A 136 -8.92 28.02 -10.37
CA PRO A 136 -8.28 28.93 -9.40
C PRO A 136 -8.40 28.45 -7.95
N GLU A 137 -9.49 27.79 -7.56
CA GLU A 137 -9.68 27.28 -6.19
C GLU A 137 -8.78 26.07 -5.95
N LEU A 138 -8.73 25.14 -6.92
CA LEU A 138 -7.85 23.97 -6.89
C LEU A 138 -6.37 24.39 -6.86
N LEU A 139 -5.97 25.37 -7.67
CA LEU A 139 -4.63 25.94 -7.66
C LEU A 139 -4.28 26.56 -6.30
N MET A 140 -5.23 27.25 -5.65
CA MET A 140 -5.00 27.85 -4.33
C MET A 140 -4.78 26.78 -3.26
N THR A 141 -5.60 25.71 -3.23
CA THR A 141 -5.37 24.55 -2.35
C THR A 141 -4.05 23.84 -2.64
N LEU A 142 -3.68 23.72 -3.92
CA LEU A 142 -2.41 23.10 -4.32
C LEU A 142 -1.21 23.93 -3.84
N ILE A 143 -1.25 25.25 -4.04
CA ILE A 143 -0.22 26.18 -3.56
C ILE A 143 -0.11 26.12 -2.04
N GLN A 144 -1.23 26.13 -1.32
CA GLN A 144 -1.24 26.02 0.15
C GLN A 144 -0.64 24.69 0.63
N GLY A 145 -1.01 23.57 -0.01
CA GLY A 145 -0.43 22.26 0.27
C GLY A 145 1.08 22.24 0.01
N LEU A 146 1.53 22.81 -1.11
CA LEU A 146 2.94 22.89 -1.47
C LEU A 146 3.74 23.73 -0.46
N VAL A 147 3.18 24.86 0.00
CA VAL A 147 3.80 25.72 1.02
C VAL A 147 3.85 25.01 2.37
N MET A 148 2.82 24.27 2.75
CA MET A 148 2.80 23.50 4.00
C MET A 148 3.86 22.40 3.98
N ILE A 149 3.97 21.66 2.87
CA ILE A 149 5.02 20.65 2.64
C ILE A 149 6.40 21.30 2.63
N GLY A 150 6.56 22.46 1.99
CA GLY A 150 7.82 23.19 1.98
C GLY A 150 8.26 23.59 3.40
N ARG A 151 7.31 24.03 4.24
CA ARG A 151 7.58 24.39 5.64
C ARG A 151 7.94 23.19 6.51
N THR A 152 7.31 22.05 6.31
CA THR A 152 7.67 20.83 7.05
C THR A 152 9.06 20.33 6.64
N VAL A 153 9.38 20.36 5.35
CA VAL A 153 10.72 20.02 4.85
C VAL A 153 11.78 20.99 5.38
N ALA A 154 11.51 22.30 5.37
CA ALA A 154 12.43 23.31 5.90
C ALA A 154 12.67 23.13 7.40
N GLY A 155 11.61 22.88 8.19
CA GLY A 155 11.74 22.60 9.62
C GLY A 155 12.53 21.32 9.92
N VAL A 156 12.35 20.27 9.10
CA VAL A 156 13.15 19.04 9.19
C VAL A 156 14.60 19.28 8.79
N ALA A 157 14.85 20.12 7.78
CA ALA A 157 16.20 20.44 7.32
C ALA A 157 16.99 21.30 8.34
N GLU A 158 16.35 22.30 8.95
CA GLU A 158 16.97 23.14 9.98
C GLU A 158 17.25 22.36 11.28
N GLY A 159 16.45 21.34 11.60
CA GLY A 159 16.69 20.44 12.73
C GLY A 159 17.83 19.43 12.50
N SER A 160 18.37 19.30 11.28
CA SER A 160 19.28 18.22 10.90
C SER A 160 20.61 18.75 10.36
N ALA A 161 21.44 19.32 11.25
CA ALA A 161 22.87 19.52 10.94
C ALA A 161 23.65 18.19 10.85
N ARG A 162 23.03 17.03 11.16
CA ARG A 162 23.64 15.68 11.07
C ARG A 162 22.82 14.66 10.27
N GLY A 163 21.63 15.00 9.76
CA GLY A 163 20.68 14.04 9.16
C GLY A 163 20.60 14.03 7.63
N ALA A 164 21.27 14.95 6.93
CA ALA A 164 21.13 15.13 5.47
C ALA A 164 21.46 13.89 4.63
N LEU A 165 22.24 12.93 5.14
CA LEU A 165 22.56 11.68 4.46
C LEU A 165 21.43 10.64 4.50
N LEU A 166 20.42 10.79 5.36
CA LEU A 166 19.26 9.87 5.47
C LEU A 166 17.97 10.43 4.83
N VAL A 167 17.89 11.74 4.58
CA VAL A 167 16.68 12.38 4.02
C VAL A 167 16.59 12.23 2.50
N ALA A 168 17.74 12.12 1.81
CA ALA A 168 17.78 11.94 0.36
C ALA A 168 17.02 10.69 -0.15
N PRO A 169 17.16 9.49 0.45
CA PRO A 169 16.33 8.35 0.05
C PRO A 169 14.86 8.54 0.46
N ALA A 170 14.57 9.12 1.62
CA ALA A 170 13.18 9.32 2.04
C ALA A 170 12.39 10.18 1.03
N LEU A 171 13.03 11.19 0.43
CA LEU A 171 12.43 12.03 -0.60
C LEU A 171 12.16 11.29 -1.91
N SER A 172 13.02 10.33 -2.29
CA SER A 172 12.81 9.51 -3.49
C SER A 172 11.69 8.49 -3.28
N TRP A 173 11.57 7.91 -2.08
CA TRP A 173 10.44 7.06 -1.71
C TRP A 173 9.11 7.83 -1.70
N LEU A 174 9.13 9.09 -1.25
CA LEU A 174 7.94 9.94 -1.23
C LEU A 174 7.45 10.29 -2.63
N SER A 175 8.36 10.63 -3.55
CA SER A 175 7.99 10.89 -4.95
C SER A 175 7.54 9.63 -5.70
N ALA A 176 8.16 8.47 -5.41
CA ALA A 176 7.72 7.18 -5.93
C ALA A 176 6.30 6.83 -5.42
N GLY A 177 6.03 7.02 -4.13
CA GLY A 177 4.71 6.81 -3.54
C GLY A 177 3.63 7.69 -4.17
N LEU A 178 3.95 8.98 -4.40
CA LEU A 178 3.04 9.92 -5.05
C LEU A 178 2.71 9.51 -6.50
N LEU A 179 3.70 9.02 -7.24
CA LEU A 179 3.52 8.50 -8.61
C LEU A 179 2.66 7.23 -8.64
N VAL A 180 2.82 6.33 -7.68
CA VAL A 180 1.99 5.11 -7.57
C VAL A 180 0.55 5.46 -7.24
N LEU A 181 0.32 6.35 -6.26
CA LEU A 181 -1.02 6.78 -5.86
C LEU A 181 -1.76 7.49 -6.99
N SER A 182 -1.07 8.36 -7.74
CA SER A 182 -1.66 9.03 -8.91
C SER A 182 -1.99 8.04 -10.03
N GLY A 183 -1.13 7.06 -10.31
CA GLY A 183 -1.43 5.99 -11.27
C GLY A 183 -2.65 5.15 -10.88
N LEU A 184 -2.75 4.80 -9.59
CA LEU A 184 -3.88 4.01 -9.07
C LEU A 184 -5.21 4.77 -9.15
N ALA A 185 -5.19 6.08 -8.86
CA ALA A 185 -6.36 6.93 -8.97
C ALA A 185 -6.87 7.01 -10.41
N VAL A 186 -5.97 7.15 -11.39
CA VAL A 186 -6.33 7.15 -12.82
C VAL A 186 -6.90 5.79 -13.25
N ALA A 187 -6.28 4.69 -12.83
CA ALA A 187 -6.77 3.34 -13.14
C ALA A 187 -8.20 3.11 -12.61
N ARG A 188 -8.48 3.57 -11.38
CA ARG A 188 -9.83 3.51 -10.79
C ARG A 188 -10.84 4.43 -11.49
N ALA A 189 -10.42 5.62 -11.91
CA ALA A 189 -11.31 6.54 -12.64
C ALA A 189 -11.72 5.95 -14.00
N MET A 190 -10.77 5.30 -14.69
CA MET A 190 -11.03 4.65 -15.98
C MET A 190 -11.92 3.40 -15.84
N SER A 191 -11.75 2.60 -14.79
CA SER A 191 -12.60 1.41 -14.58
C SER A 191 -14.06 1.79 -14.32
N ARG A 192 -14.32 2.86 -13.55
CA ARG A 192 -15.68 3.37 -13.32
C ARG A 192 -16.35 3.84 -14.61
N ARG A 193 -15.61 4.49 -15.52
CA ARG A 193 -16.17 4.93 -16.81
C ARG A 193 -16.56 3.76 -17.71
N ARG A 194 -15.77 2.68 -17.72
CA ARG A 194 -16.09 1.48 -18.51
C ARG A 194 -17.38 0.82 -18.04
N VAL A 195 -17.58 0.71 -16.73
CA VAL A 195 -18.82 0.16 -16.14
C VAL A 195 -20.05 1.00 -16.49
N LEU A 196 -19.94 2.32 -16.51
CA LEU A 196 -21.05 3.21 -16.88
C LEU A 196 -21.38 3.17 -18.38
N GLN A 197 -20.40 2.88 -19.25
CA GLN A 197 -20.66 2.69 -20.68
C GLN A 197 -21.28 1.33 -20.99
N GLU A 198 -20.96 0.28 -20.23
CA GLU A 198 -21.50 -1.06 -20.43
C GLU A 198 -22.91 -1.23 -19.82
N GLY A 199 -23.26 -0.47 -18.78
CA GLY A 199 -24.57 -0.50 -18.13
C GLY A 199 -25.64 0.43 -18.73
N GLY A 200 -25.33 1.13 -19.83
CA GLY A 200 -26.21 2.10 -20.48
C GLY A 200 -26.90 1.61 -21.75
N MET A 201 -26.88 0.30 -22.02
CA MET A 201 -27.60 -0.35 -23.13
C MET A 201 -28.73 -1.24 -22.61
#